data_AF-A0A814XJC7-F1
#
_entry.id   AF-A0A814XJC7-F1
#
_cell.length_a   1.000
_cell.length_b   1.000
_cell.length_c   1.000
_cell.angle_alpha   90.00
_cell.angle_beta   90.00
_cell.angle_gamma   90.00
#
_symmetry.space_group_name_H-M   'P 1'
#
loop_
_entity.id
_entity.type
_entity.pdbx_description
1 polymer ?
#
loop_
_entity_poly.entity_id
_entity_poly.type
_entity_poly.pdbx_seq_one_letter_code
_entity_poly.pdbx_strand_id
1 'polypeptide(L)'
;MSIPLKDILPKSAANMTSDGRISVSLSDEQLNDIYEYSILNMEEYDIISTDEYRFDINQPLIPGQNIPRLAICIMIVGSRGDVQPFIALGKELLKVGHRVRLATHETFRKFVKENGLEFFPLGGDPAELMAFMVKNAGIIPNVSSIVNGDIYRNRKQLAEIIDSTWRACVEPDDETGALFTAEAIISNPPTFGHIHCAEKLSIPLHICFTMPWSPTTAFPHPLYNADYSIRSKEKMNYLSYEIVEMFTWIGMQDLINHFRRKILNLKRLSISQATNMWAKEKVPHTYCWSPAMIPKPTDWGEHIDVSGFFMLDLATDFTPSNELIQFLQAGSRPIYIGFGSIIGDDPIRLTNTILEAIKLVNCRAIISAGWSGIGKATTLPDNVYLIGNCPHDWLFERVDIVCHHGGAGTTAAGLKLGKPTVIVPFFGDQFFWGDMIHRIGAGPSPLPGKTLKAAQLADAFRFAMKSETRAAAQRLAAAMKEENGVAAAVQAFHAHLPLDRMISDLEPTFPACFYLPKYDLKISLPVAQVLLASRSIDESELKVHHVKVWDIRDEQGGAPSYGLIRSGKEALSSLCIEATDGIKKAQSGYSKETSAEILSKFEQITRVIKPENIPKRIEPRNRKG
;
A
#
# COMPACT_ATOMS: atom_id res chain seq x y z
N MET A 1 -17.57 41.95 29.90
CA MET A 1 -17.55 40.50 30.18
C MET A 1 -16.73 39.84 29.10
N SER A 2 -15.47 39.54 29.39
CA SER A 2 -14.54 38.86 28.51
C SER A 2 -14.87 37.37 28.50
N ILE A 3 -15.37 36.88 27.38
CA ILE A 3 -15.53 35.44 27.14
C ILE A 3 -14.11 34.86 27.05
N PRO A 4 -13.75 33.83 27.83
CA PRO A 4 -12.43 33.20 27.73
C PRO A 4 -12.19 32.69 26.31
N LEU A 5 -10.99 32.93 25.76
CA LEU A 5 -10.57 32.44 24.43
C LEU A 5 -10.69 30.91 24.23
N LYS A 6 -10.93 30.17 25.32
CA LYS A 6 -11.13 28.72 25.35
C LYS A 6 -12.52 28.30 24.84
N ASP A 7 -13.48 29.23 24.83
CA ASP A 7 -14.88 28.97 24.45
C ASP A 7 -15.20 29.37 23.00
N ILE A 8 -14.19 29.82 22.22
CA ILE A 8 -14.31 30.25 20.81
C ILE A 8 -13.60 29.27 19.84
N LEU A 9 -12.87 28.28 20.34
CA LEU A 9 -12.15 27.31 19.51
C LEU A 9 -12.97 26.02 19.34
N PRO A 10 -13.33 25.59 18.12
CA PRO A 10 -13.90 24.26 17.92
C PRO A 10 -12.89 23.20 18.37
N LYS A 11 -13.40 22.16 19.06
CA LYS A 11 -12.63 20.97 19.46
C LYS A 11 -11.89 20.40 18.24
N SER A 12 -10.60 20.09 18.42
CA SER A 12 -9.62 19.52 17.46
C SER A 12 -10.09 19.29 16.02
N ALA A 13 -9.55 20.07 15.08
CA ALA A 13 -9.87 19.99 13.66
C ALA A 13 -9.39 18.70 12.96
N ALA A 14 -8.54 17.88 13.59
CA ALA A 14 -8.15 16.57 13.08
C ALA A 14 -7.85 15.61 14.23
N ASN A 15 -8.29 14.35 14.12
CA ASN A 15 -8.05 13.30 15.09
C ASN A 15 -7.92 11.92 14.41
N MET A 16 -7.32 10.97 15.13
CA MET A 16 -7.30 9.58 14.69
C MET A 16 -8.42 8.81 15.39
N THR A 17 -9.19 8.07 14.61
CA THR A 17 -10.30 7.28 15.14
C THR A 17 -9.81 5.99 15.80
N SER A 18 -10.67 5.31 16.57
CA SER A 18 -10.29 4.05 17.23
C SER A 18 -10.03 2.88 16.28
N ASP A 19 -10.46 2.97 15.01
CA ASP A 19 -10.13 2.03 13.93
C ASP A 19 -8.90 2.48 13.10
N GLY A 20 -8.33 3.61 13.54
CA GLY A 20 -7.12 4.30 13.12
C GLY A 20 -7.04 4.75 11.67
N ARG A 21 -8.21 5.03 11.11
CA ARG A 21 -8.32 5.99 10.02
C ARG A 21 -8.19 7.44 10.53
N ILE A 22 -7.63 8.31 9.70
CA ILE A 22 -7.49 9.76 9.94
C ILE A 22 -8.84 10.45 9.72
N SER A 23 -9.25 11.34 10.61
CA SER A 23 -10.47 12.15 10.46
C SER A 23 -10.10 13.63 10.57
N VAL A 24 -10.55 14.44 9.60
CA VAL A 24 -10.34 15.90 9.59
C VAL A 24 -11.69 16.59 9.40
N SER A 25 -11.99 17.56 10.26
CA SER A 25 -13.19 18.38 10.18
C SER A 25 -12.86 19.67 9.42
N LEU A 26 -13.42 19.81 8.21
CA LEU A 26 -13.25 21.00 7.37
C LEU A 26 -14.62 21.64 7.09
N SER A 27 -14.68 22.98 7.04
CA SER A 27 -15.86 23.67 6.50
C SER A 27 -15.91 23.54 4.97
N ASP A 28 -17.11 23.70 4.37
CA ASP A 28 -17.27 23.66 2.91
C ASP A 28 -16.38 24.71 2.19
N GLU A 29 -16.19 25.89 2.78
CA GLU A 29 -15.31 26.94 2.25
C GLU A 29 -13.84 26.51 2.26
N GLN A 30 -13.37 25.96 3.39
CA GLN A 30 -12.00 25.44 3.50
C GLN A 30 -11.75 24.29 2.53
N LEU A 31 -12.73 23.40 2.36
CA LEU A 31 -12.63 22.28 1.42
C LEU A 31 -12.50 22.78 -0.02
N ASN A 32 -13.28 23.79 -0.41
CA ASN A 32 -13.23 24.35 -1.76
C ASN A 32 -11.88 25.02 -2.04
N ASP A 33 -11.39 25.86 -1.13
CA ASP A 33 -10.11 26.55 -1.28
C ASP A 33 -8.94 25.57 -1.47
N ILE A 34 -8.91 24.50 -0.65
CA ILE A 34 -7.84 23.50 -0.71
C ILE A 34 -7.95 22.68 -2.00
N TYR A 35 -9.16 22.26 -2.38
CA TYR A 35 -9.40 21.46 -3.57
C TYR A 35 -9.04 22.21 -4.86
N GLU A 36 -9.48 23.46 -5.01
CA GLU A 36 -9.16 24.28 -6.19
C GLU A 36 -7.65 24.46 -6.37
N TYR A 37 -6.93 24.70 -5.28
CA TYR A 37 -5.47 24.80 -5.31
C TYR A 37 -4.79 23.47 -5.69
N SER A 38 -5.39 22.34 -5.32
CA SER A 38 -4.88 21.00 -5.64
C SER A 38 -5.02 20.67 -7.13
N ILE A 39 -6.19 20.99 -7.71
CA ILE A 39 -6.47 20.75 -9.12
C ILE A 39 -5.67 21.69 -10.03
N LEU A 40 -5.60 22.99 -9.70
CA LEU A 40 -4.87 23.97 -10.51
C LEU A 40 -3.38 23.62 -10.67
N ASN A 41 -2.76 23.09 -9.61
CA ASN A 41 -1.38 22.61 -9.70
C ASN A 41 -1.26 21.37 -10.61
N MET A 42 -2.21 20.44 -10.59
CA MET A 42 -2.17 19.27 -11.47
C MET A 42 -2.31 19.64 -12.95
N GLU A 43 -3.23 20.53 -13.30
CA GLU A 43 -3.40 21.00 -14.68
C GLU A 43 -2.14 21.68 -15.22
N GLU A 44 -1.41 22.43 -14.37
CA GLU A 44 -0.13 23.05 -14.73
C GLU A 44 0.97 22.01 -15.02
N TYR A 45 0.97 20.87 -14.32
CA TYR A 45 1.91 19.76 -14.57
C TYR A 45 1.54 18.92 -15.80
N ASP A 46 0.25 18.77 -16.13
CA ASP A 46 -0.19 18.06 -17.35
C ASP A 46 0.25 18.77 -18.63
N ILE A 47 0.45 20.10 -18.58
CA ILE A 47 0.91 20.91 -19.72
C ILE A 47 2.42 20.71 -20.00
N ILE A 48 3.20 20.18 -19.05
CA ILE A 48 4.68 20.05 -19.15
C ILE A 48 5.11 18.65 -19.62
N SER A 49 4.23 17.64 -19.68
CA SER A 49 4.64 16.32 -20.16
C SER A 49 4.64 16.25 -21.69
N THR A 50 5.83 16.41 -22.28
CA THR A 50 6.09 16.02 -23.68
C THR A 50 6.03 14.49 -23.80
N ASP A 51 4.81 13.97 -23.95
CA ASP A 51 4.53 12.60 -24.40
C ASP A 51 4.92 12.47 -25.88
N GLU A 52 6.21 12.28 -26.18
CA GLU A 52 6.67 12.09 -27.57
C GLU A 52 7.04 10.65 -27.95
N TYR A 53 7.13 9.71 -27.00
CA TYR A 53 7.52 8.33 -27.35
C TYR A 53 6.75 7.29 -26.55
N ARG A 54 5.50 7.08 -26.93
CA ARG A 54 4.78 5.85 -26.57
C ARG A 54 4.90 4.86 -27.73
N PHE A 55 5.49 3.71 -27.45
CA PHE A 55 5.45 2.59 -28.38
C PHE A 55 3.98 2.15 -28.59
N ASP A 56 3.67 1.67 -29.79
CA ASP A 56 2.34 1.20 -30.15
C ASP A 56 1.91 0.05 -29.22
N ILE A 57 1.07 0.38 -28.24
CA ILE A 57 0.49 -0.54 -27.24
C ILE A 57 -0.30 -1.70 -27.88
N ASN A 58 -0.58 -1.64 -29.19
CA ASN A 58 -1.26 -2.71 -29.91
C ASN A 58 -0.32 -3.84 -30.33
N GLN A 59 1.00 -3.72 -30.16
CA GLN A 59 1.94 -4.82 -30.36
C GLN A 59 2.30 -5.50 -29.03
N PRO A 60 2.28 -6.85 -28.94
CA PRO A 60 2.64 -7.55 -27.73
C PRO A 60 4.10 -7.27 -27.37
N LEU A 61 4.33 -6.72 -26.17
CA LEU A 61 5.67 -6.47 -25.64
C LEU A 61 6.25 -7.78 -25.06
N ILE A 62 7.33 -8.28 -25.66
CA ILE A 62 7.95 -9.58 -25.44
C ILE A 62 9.44 -9.38 -25.14
N PRO A 63 9.93 -9.79 -23.95
CA PRO A 63 11.34 -9.70 -23.60
C PRO A 63 12.28 -10.44 -24.55
N GLY A 64 13.34 -9.76 -24.96
CA GLY A 64 14.31 -10.24 -25.95
C GLY A 64 13.81 -10.16 -27.40
N GLN A 65 12.66 -9.54 -27.67
CA GLN A 65 12.19 -9.22 -29.03
C GLN A 65 12.04 -7.70 -29.21
N ASN A 66 11.15 -7.07 -28.46
CA ASN A 66 10.87 -5.63 -28.55
C ASN A 66 10.98 -4.89 -27.19
N ILE A 67 11.24 -5.62 -26.10
CA ILE A 67 11.71 -5.05 -24.83
C ILE A 67 12.97 -5.79 -24.37
N PRO A 68 13.94 -5.12 -23.71
CA PRO A 68 15.12 -5.79 -23.18
C PRO A 68 14.75 -6.74 -22.04
N ARG A 69 15.56 -7.79 -21.84
CA ARG A 69 15.47 -8.62 -20.64
C ARG A 69 16.01 -7.83 -19.45
N LEU A 70 15.23 -7.77 -18.38
CA LEU A 70 15.51 -6.91 -17.21
C LEU A 70 15.76 -7.74 -15.96
N ALA A 71 16.64 -7.26 -15.10
CA ALA A 71 16.72 -7.60 -13.68
C ALA A 71 15.75 -6.73 -12.87
N ILE A 72 14.61 -7.30 -12.49
CA ILE A 72 13.53 -6.61 -11.79
C ILE A 72 13.61 -6.90 -10.29
N CYS A 73 13.68 -5.84 -9.48
CA CYS A 73 13.56 -5.93 -8.03
C CYS A 73 12.11 -5.66 -7.61
N ILE A 74 11.42 -6.68 -7.12
CA ILE A 74 10.07 -6.55 -6.56
C ILE A 74 10.20 -6.36 -5.04
N MET A 75 9.82 -5.20 -4.50
CA MET A 75 9.93 -4.89 -3.08
C MET A 75 8.56 -4.83 -2.40
N ILE A 76 8.30 -5.76 -1.49
CA ILE A 76 7.00 -5.85 -0.81
C ILE A 76 7.17 -5.90 0.70
N VAL A 77 6.60 -4.90 1.37
CA VAL A 77 6.46 -4.85 2.82
C VAL A 77 5.02 -5.16 3.18
N GLY A 78 4.80 -6.12 4.06
CA GLY A 78 3.45 -6.52 4.48
C GLY A 78 3.34 -7.96 4.95
N SER A 79 2.10 -8.40 5.07
CA SER A 79 1.73 -9.75 5.48
C SER A 79 1.79 -10.74 4.31
N ARG A 80 1.41 -12.00 4.57
CA ARG A 80 1.23 -12.99 3.49
C ARG A 80 0.24 -12.52 2.41
N GLY A 81 -0.79 -11.77 2.80
CA GLY A 81 -1.78 -11.23 1.87
C GLY A 81 -1.19 -10.24 0.87
N ASP A 82 -0.10 -9.57 1.26
CA ASP A 82 0.64 -8.63 0.42
C ASP A 82 1.68 -9.37 -0.43
N VAL A 83 2.40 -10.34 0.14
CA VAL A 83 3.50 -11.04 -0.56
C VAL A 83 3.02 -12.04 -1.61
N GLN A 84 1.95 -12.79 -1.31
CA GLN A 84 1.46 -13.86 -2.19
C GLN A 84 1.07 -13.38 -3.61
N PRO A 85 0.34 -12.26 -3.78
CA PRO A 85 0.12 -11.63 -5.08
C PRO A 85 1.39 -11.45 -5.93
N PHE A 86 2.48 -11.01 -5.30
CA PHE A 86 3.71 -10.68 -5.99
C PHE A 86 4.60 -11.88 -6.31
N ILE A 87 4.38 -13.01 -5.64
CA ILE A 87 4.90 -14.30 -6.09
C ILE A 87 4.27 -14.67 -7.44
N ALA A 88 2.94 -14.51 -7.58
CA ALA A 88 2.26 -14.76 -8.86
C ALA A 88 2.78 -13.82 -9.96
N LEU A 89 2.90 -12.52 -9.67
CA LEU A 89 3.49 -11.54 -10.60
C LEU A 89 4.93 -11.91 -11.00
N GLY A 90 5.77 -12.25 -10.02
CA GLY A 90 7.15 -12.63 -10.26
C GLY A 90 7.28 -13.87 -11.15
N LYS A 91 6.42 -14.89 -10.95
CA LYS A 91 6.39 -16.08 -11.81
C LYS A 91 6.04 -15.76 -13.26
N GLU A 92 5.09 -14.86 -13.49
CA GLU A 92 4.76 -14.44 -14.87
C GLU A 92 5.88 -13.62 -15.49
N LEU A 93 6.52 -12.71 -14.73
CA LEU A 93 7.69 -11.97 -15.18
C LEU A 93 8.88 -12.88 -15.54
N LEU A 94 9.13 -13.94 -14.75
CA LEU A 94 10.11 -14.97 -15.08
C LEU A 94 9.74 -15.70 -16.38
N LYS A 95 8.48 -16.11 -16.51
CA LYS A 95 7.97 -16.85 -17.68
C LYS A 95 8.11 -16.05 -18.99
N VAL A 96 7.93 -14.73 -18.94
CA VAL A 96 8.13 -13.87 -20.12
C VAL A 96 9.61 -13.54 -20.38
N GLY A 97 10.53 -13.88 -19.47
CA GLY A 97 11.98 -13.86 -19.72
C GLY A 97 12.78 -12.82 -18.93
N HIS A 98 12.20 -12.18 -17.91
CA HIS A 98 12.95 -11.33 -16.98
C HIS A 98 13.66 -12.16 -15.91
N ARG A 99 14.68 -11.57 -15.29
CA ARG A 99 15.26 -12.05 -14.03
C ARG A 99 14.57 -11.33 -12.89
N VAL A 100 14.02 -12.07 -11.93
CA VAL A 100 13.18 -11.49 -10.87
C VAL A 100 13.72 -11.84 -9.50
N ARG A 101 13.95 -10.79 -8.70
CA ARG A 101 14.23 -10.88 -7.27
C ARG A 101 13.05 -10.30 -6.50
N LEU A 102 12.49 -11.08 -5.58
CA LEU A 102 11.46 -10.62 -4.66
C LEU A 102 12.10 -10.34 -3.29
N ALA A 103 12.14 -9.06 -2.94
CA ALA A 103 12.61 -8.55 -1.67
C ALA A 103 11.42 -8.35 -0.71
N THR A 104 11.40 -9.10 0.39
CA THR A 104 10.38 -8.98 1.44
C THR A 104 10.95 -9.52 2.76
N HIS A 105 10.13 -9.61 3.80
CA HIS A 105 10.55 -10.07 5.12
C HIS A 105 11.10 -11.50 5.10
N GLU A 106 12.14 -11.75 5.91
CA GLU A 106 12.85 -13.04 6.02
C GLU A 106 11.91 -14.25 6.22
N THR A 107 10.83 -14.08 6.97
CA THR A 107 9.84 -15.15 7.22
C THR A 107 9.22 -15.74 5.94
N PHE A 108 9.22 -15.00 4.83
CA PHE A 108 8.69 -15.44 3.55
C PHE A 108 9.73 -16.04 2.61
N ARG A 109 11.02 -16.09 2.97
CA ARG A 109 12.12 -16.63 2.15
C ARG A 109 11.75 -17.98 1.54
N LYS A 110 11.35 -18.93 2.38
CA LYS A 110 10.98 -20.28 1.95
C LYS A 110 9.86 -20.24 0.91
N PHE A 111 8.80 -19.47 1.17
CA PHE A 111 7.64 -19.40 0.28
C PHE A 111 7.97 -18.80 -1.09
N VAL A 112 8.84 -17.79 -1.12
CA VAL A 112 9.33 -17.16 -2.37
C VAL A 112 10.18 -18.15 -3.17
N LYS A 113 11.16 -18.81 -2.53
CA LYS A 113 12.10 -19.72 -3.21
C LYS A 113 11.43 -21.01 -3.69
N GLU A 114 10.48 -21.57 -2.94
CA GLU A 114 9.68 -22.72 -3.38
C GLU A 114 8.86 -22.42 -4.64
N ASN A 115 8.63 -21.14 -4.94
CA ASN A 115 7.98 -20.67 -6.17
C ASN A 115 8.95 -20.28 -7.29
N GLY A 116 10.26 -20.55 -7.13
CA GLY A 116 11.27 -20.38 -8.17
C GLY A 116 11.82 -18.96 -8.34
N LEU A 117 11.60 -18.07 -7.38
CA LEU A 117 12.07 -16.67 -7.42
C LEU A 117 13.37 -16.48 -6.63
N GLU A 118 14.24 -15.56 -7.06
CA GLU A 118 15.33 -15.06 -6.23
C GLU A 118 14.76 -14.28 -5.04
N PHE A 119 15.42 -14.32 -3.88
CA PHE A 119 14.94 -13.70 -2.65
C PHE A 119 15.96 -12.71 -2.10
N PHE A 120 15.49 -11.64 -1.48
CA PHE A 120 16.33 -10.78 -0.64
C PHE A 120 15.59 -10.35 0.64
N PRO A 121 16.22 -10.44 1.82
CA PRO A 121 15.56 -10.07 3.06
C PRO A 121 15.49 -8.55 3.23
N LEU A 122 14.29 -8.00 3.17
CA LEU A 122 14.02 -6.68 3.74
C LEU A 122 13.99 -6.77 5.27
N GLY A 123 14.38 -5.67 5.92
CA GLY A 123 14.35 -5.54 7.38
C GLY A 123 12.94 -5.59 7.97
N GLY A 124 12.86 -5.49 9.29
CA GLY A 124 11.59 -5.50 10.03
C GLY A 124 10.89 -6.86 10.11
N ASP A 125 10.09 -7.05 11.15
CA ASP A 125 9.27 -8.24 11.34
C ASP A 125 7.80 -7.94 11.01
N PRO A 126 7.19 -8.59 10.00
CA PRO A 126 5.81 -8.32 9.59
C PRO A 126 4.81 -8.64 10.70
N ALA A 127 5.08 -9.59 11.58
CA ALA A 127 4.21 -9.91 12.70
C ALA A 127 4.24 -8.78 13.75
N GLU A 128 5.41 -8.19 14.00
CA GLU A 128 5.53 -7.05 14.91
C GLU A 128 4.92 -5.78 14.33
N LEU A 129 5.13 -5.51 13.04
CA LEU A 129 4.52 -4.39 12.33
C LEU A 129 2.99 -4.52 12.30
N MET A 130 2.47 -5.73 12.00
CA MET A 130 1.03 -6.01 12.05
C MET A 130 0.48 -5.92 13.46
N ALA A 131 1.17 -6.45 14.47
CA ALA A 131 0.74 -6.32 15.86
C ALA A 131 0.72 -4.85 16.30
N PHE A 132 1.70 -4.06 15.86
CA PHE A 132 1.72 -2.61 16.08
C PHE A 132 0.53 -1.94 15.41
N MET A 133 0.26 -2.23 14.13
CA MET A 133 -0.88 -1.68 13.39
C MET A 133 -2.24 -2.14 13.95
N VAL A 134 -2.37 -3.35 14.48
CA VAL A 134 -3.62 -3.80 15.12
C VAL A 134 -3.84 -3.06 16.45
N LYS A 135 -2.78 -2.91 17.25
CA LYS A 135 -2.81 -2.19 18.55
C LYS A 135 -2.94 -0.67 18.38
N ASN A 136 -2.36 -0.14 17.32
CA ASN A 136 -2.35 1.25 16.91
C ASN A 136 -2.92 1.30 15.51
N ALA A 137 -4.24 1.20 15.42
CA ALA A 137 -4.99 1.08 14.17
C ALA A 137 -4.70 2.16 13.12
N GLY A 138 -3.83 3.14 13.39
CA GLY A 138 -3.51 4.27 12.52
C GLY A 138 -2.12 4.88 12.70
N ILE A 139 -1.90 5.97 11.95
CA ILE A 139 -0.59 6.60 11.68
C ILE A 139 -0.06 7.40 12.88
N ILE A 140 -0.93 7.83 13.81
CA ILE A 140 -0.55 8.60 15.00
C ILE A 140 -0.43 7.65 16.21
N PRO A 141 0.70 7.63 16.93
CA PRO A 141 0.85 6.70 18.05
C PRO A 141 -0.11 7.00 19.22
N ASN A 142 -0.69 5.96 19.81
CA ASN A 142 -1.44 6.09 21.07
C ASN A 142 -0.47 6.40 22.23
N VAL A 143 -0.93 7.16 23.24
CA VAL A 143 -0.16 7.53 24.43
C VAL A 143 0.37 6.30 25.16
N SER A 144 -0.43 5.22 25.22
CA SER A 144 0.00 3.93 25.79
C SER A 144 1.17 3.29 25.03
N SER A 145 1.23 3.47 23.70
CA SER A 145 2.30 2.94 22.85
C SER A 145 3.58 3.76 22.93
N ILE A 146 3.49 5.04 23.33
CA ILE A 146 4.65 5.85 23.73
C ILE A 146 5.24 5.27 25.02
N VAL A 147 4.38 5.00 26.02
CA VAL A 147 4.80 4.52 27.35
C VAL A 147 5.48 3.14 27.30
N ASN A 148 4.99 2.25 26.44
CA ASN A 148 5.52 0.90 26.30
C ASN A 148 6.79 0.80 25.42
N GLY A 149 7.26 1.91 24.83
CA GLY A 149 8.42 1.91 23.92
C GLY A 149 8.15 1.35 22.52
N ASP A 150 6.90 1.02 22.21
CA ASP A 150 6.48 0.42 20.93
C ASP A 150 6.81 1.32 19.72
N ILE A 151 6.77 2.64 19.89
CA ILE A 151 7.09 3.61 18.84
C ILE A 151 8.56 3.56 18.45
N TYR A 152 9.46 3.51 19.45
CA TYR A 152 10.89 3.48 19.18
C TYR A 152 11.26 2.19 18.43
N ARG A 153 10.70 1.05 18.86
CA ARG A 153 10.87 -0.24 18.21
C ARG A 153 10.32 -0.24 16.78
N ASN A 154 9.10 0.27 16.58
CA ASN A 154 8.48 0.38 15.25
C ASN A 154 9.28 1.29 14.31
N ARG A 155 9.76 2.44 14.79
CA ARG A 155 10.61 3.35 13.99
C ARG A 155 11.94 2.71 13.61
N LYS A 156 12.54 1.94 14.51
CA LYS A 156 13.76 1.17 14.20
C LYS A 156 13.50 0.15 13.09
N GLN A 157 12.40 -0.59 13.16
CA GLN A 157 12.02 -1.52 12.10
C GLN A 157 11.78 -0.83 10.76
N LEU A 158 11.08 0.31 10.75
CA LEU A 158 10.89 1.10 9.54
C LEU A 158 12.22 1.58 8.96
N ALA A 159 13.17 2.00 9.80
CA ALA A 159 14.52 2.35 9.35
C ALA A 159 15.25 1.14 8.74
N GLU A 160 15.19 -0.03 9.38
CA GLU A 160 15.77 -1.28 8.87
C GLU A 160 15.18 -1.69 7.51
N ILE A 161 13.85 -1.56 7.35
CA ILE A 161 13.16 -1.77 6.07
C ILE A 161 13.71 -0.81 5.01
N ILE A 162 13.65 0.50 5.28
CA ILE A 162 14.07 1.53 4.32
C ILE A 162 15.53 1.33 3.93
N ASP A 163 16.43 1.13 4.88
CA ASP A 163 17.86 0.94 4.63
C ASP A 163 18.12 -0.33 3.78
N SER A 164 17.36 -1.40 4.02
CA SER A 164 17.48 -2.66 3.27
C SER A 164 17.01 -2.55 1.80
N THR A 165 16.18 -1.56 1.45
CA THR A 165 15.70 -1.39 0.06
C THR A 165 16.83 -1.10 -0.93
N TRP A 166 17.84 -0.30 -0.51
CA TRP A 166 19.02 -0.04 -1.34
C TRP A 166 19.80 -1.32 -1.60
N ARG A 167 20.03 -2.09 -0.53
CA ARG A 167 20.77 -3.35 -0.58
C ARG A 167 20.06 -4.38 -1.46
N ALA A 168 18.74 -4.47 -1.39
CA ALA A 168 17.94 -5.34 -2.26
C ALA A 168 18.17 -5.06 -3.76
N CYS A 169 18.44 -3.80 -4.12
CA CYS A 169 18.69 -3.40 -5.50
C CYS A 169 20.07 -3.78 -6.02
N VAL A 170 21.10 -3.84 -5.18
CA VAL A 170 22.51 -3.83 -5.65
C VAL A 170 23.40 -4.89 -5.01
N GLU A 171 23.01 -5.48 -3.89
CA GLU A 171 23.81 -6.52 -3.24
C GLU A 171 23.62 -7.87 -3.95
N PRO A 172 24.66 -8.73 -3.95
CA PRO A 172 24.53 -10.10 -4.43
C PRO A 172 23.48 -10.89 -3.63
N ASP A 173 23.01 -11.99 -4.21
CA ASP A 173 22.21 -12.98 -3.48
C ASP A 173 23.03 -13.55 -2.32
N ASP A 174 22.44 -13.62 -1.13
CA ASP A 174 23.14 -13.94 0.12
C ASP A 174 23.55 -15.41 0.25
N GLU A 175 22.90 -16.30 -0.50
CA GLU A 175 23.18 -17.73 -0.51
C GLU A 175 24.08 -18.16 -1.67
N THR A 176 23.81 -17.65 -2.87
CA THR A 176 24.52 -18.05 -4.11
C THR A 176 25.69 -17.13 -4.45
N GLY A 177 25.75 -15.93 -3.88
CA GLY A 177 26.72 -14.89 -4.25
C GLY A 177 26.48 -14.31 -5.65
N ALA A 178 25.38 -14.66 -6.30
CA ALA A 178 25.06 -14.16 -7.64
C ALA A 178 24.86 -12.64 -7.62
N LEU A 179 25.64 -11.93 -8.42
CA LEU A 179 25.52 -10.48 -8.56
C LEU A 179 24.12 -10.09 -9.03
N PHE A 180 23.61 -8.97 -8.52
CA PHE A 180 22.31 -8.44 -8.91
C PHE A 180 22.38 -6.91 -8.90
N THR A 181 21.81 -6.30 -9.92
CA THR A 181 21.62 -4.84 -9.99
C THR A 181 20.28 -4.59 -10.64
N ALA A 182 19.39 -3.89 -9.94
CA ALA A 182 18.04 -3.61 -10.43
C ALA A 182 18.09 -2.67 -11.65
N GLU A 183 17.32 -3.03 -12.67
CA GLU A 183 17.11 -2.24 -13.89
C GLU A 183 15.68 -1.69 -13.96
N ALA A 184 14.80 -2.21 -13.11
CA ALA A 184 13.47 -1.69 -12.81
C ALA A 184 13.05 -2.11 -11.40
N ILE A 185 12.19 -1.31 -10.76
CA ILE A 185 11.62 -1.62 -9.45
C ILE A 185 10.09 -1.75 -9.58
N ILE A 186 9.53 -2.81 -9.01
CA ILE A 186 8.10 -2.92 -8.72
C ILE A 186 7.94 -2.90 -7.20
N SER A 187 7.05 -2.07 -6.65
CA SER A 187 6.90 -1.97 -5.19
C SER A 187 5.47 -1.71 -4.77
N ASN A 188 5.16 -1.95 -3.50
CA ASN A 188 3.99 -1.39 -2.85
C ASN A 188 4.33 -0.12 -2.04
N PRO A 189 3.34 0.75 -1.72
CA PRO A 189 3.56 1.96 -0.95
C PRO A 189 4.21 1.79 0.44
N PRO A 190 3.86 0.77 1.24
CA PRO A 190 4.46 0.57 2.57
C PRO A 190 5.98 0.36 2.60
N THR A 191 6.63 0.14 1.45
CA THR A 191 8.09 -0.02 1.36
C THR A 191 8.86 1.27 1.64
N PHE A 192 8.31 2.44 1.30
CA PHE A 192 8.89 3.79 1.46
C PHE A 192 10.25 4.09 0.81
N GLY A 193 11.17 3.14 0.69
CA GLY A 193 12.51 3.34 0.12
C GLY A 193 12.57 3.27 -1.41
N HIS A 194 11.53 2.74 -2.06
CA HIS A 194 11.52 2.37 -3.48
C HIS A 194 11.83 3.55 -4.44
N ILE A 195 11.13 4.69 -4.31
CA ILE A 195 11.30 5.83 -5.23
C ILE A 195 12.65 6.51 -5.06
N HIS A 196 13.22 6.47 -3.86
CA HIS A 196 14.55 7.01 -3.60
C HIS A 196 15.64 6.11 -4.18
N CYS A 197 15.46 4.78 -4.14
CA CYS A 197 16.33 3.85 -4.84
C CYS A 197 16.22 4.04 -6.36
N ALA A 198 15.01 4.20 -6.89
CA ALA A 198 14.77 4.49 -8.31
C ALA A 198 15.43 5.80 -8.75
N GLU A 199 15.33 6.88 -7.96
CA GLU A 199 16.03 8.14 -8.18
C GLU A 199 17.55 7.93 -8.22
N LYS A 200 18.10 7.21 -7.24
CA LYS A 200 19.54 6.97 -7.15
C LYS A 200 20.09 6.16 -8.33
N LEU A 201 19.36 5.13 -8.76
CA LEU A 201 19.76 4.25 -9.86
C LEU A 201 19.38 4.82 -11.23
N SER A 202 18.51 5.84 -11.28
CA SER A 202 17.95 6.39 -12.51
C SER A 202 17.22 5.34 -13.37
N ILE A 203 16.42 4.49 -12.70
CA ILE A 203 15.64 3.40 -13.30
C ILE A 203 14.13 3.62 -13.09
N PRO A 204 13.26 2.98 -13.89
CA PRO A 204 11.82 3.07 -13.71
C PRO A 204 11.35 2.40 -12.40
N LEU A 205 10.28 2.96 -11.85
CA LEU A 205 9.53 2.46 -10.70
C LEU A 205 8.07 2.27 -11.12
N HIS A 206 7.51 1.12 -10.76
CA HIS A 206 6.09 0.82 -10.91
C HIS A 206 5.49 0.47 -9.56
N ILE A 207 4.38 1.10 -9.20
CA ILE A 207 3.68 0.80 -7.95
C ILE A 207 2.54 -0.16 -8.21
N CYS A 208 2.54 -1.31 -7.56
CA CYS A 208 1.42 -2.23 -7.59
C CYS A 208 0.81 -2.32 -6.20
N PHE A 209 -0.52 -2.23 -6.11
CA PHE A 209 -1.16 -2.30 -4.80
C PHE A 209 -2.59 -2.83 -4.82
N THR A 210 -3.02 -3.33 -3.66
CA THR A 210 -4.35 -3.91 -3.48
C THR A 210 -5.38 -2.92 -2.99
N MET A 211 -4.98 -1.74 -2.50
CA MET A 211 -5.92 -0.70 -2.09
C MET A 211 -5.59 0.62 -2.80
N PRO A 212 -6.57 1.51 -3.03
CA PRO A 212 -6.31 2.75 -3.74
C PRO A 212 -5.37 3.66 -2.95
N TRP A 213 -4.39 4.22 -3.66
CA TRP A 213 -3.37 5.13 -3.14
C TRP A 213 -3.21 6.40 -4.00
N SER A 214 -3.90 6.46 -5.14
CA SER A 214 -3.90 7.57 -6.09
C SER A 214 -5.15 8.42 -5.89
N PRO A 215 -5.03 9.76 -5.84
CA PRO A 215 -6.16 10.67 -5.68
C PRO A 215 -7.30 10.39 -6.68
N THR A 216 -8.54 10.38 -6.19
CA THR A 216 -9.76 10.30 -7.01
C THR A 216 -10.96 10.86 -6.27
N THR A 217 -11.92 11.37 -7.02
CA THR A 217 -13.22 11.83 -6.54
C THR A 217 -14.21 10.68 -6.28
N ALA A 218 -13.93 9.46 -6.76
CA ALA A 218 -14.87 8.33 -6.70
C ALA A 218 -15.03 7.72 -5.30
N PHE A 219 -13.96 7.65 -4.52
CA PHE A 219 -13.93 7.09 -3.17
C PHE A 219 -12.73 7.65 -2.39
N PRO A 220 -12.82 7.74 -1.05
CA PRO A 220 -11.74 8.30 -0.25
C PRO A 220 -10.59 7.30 -0.11
N HIS A 221 -9.44 7.81 0.31
CA HIS A 221 -8.31 7.03 0.73
C HIS A 221 -8.74 6.03 1.84
N PRO A 222 -8.40 4.73 1.76
CA PRO A 222 -8.88 3.71 2.71
C PRO A 222 -8.48 3.96 4.16
N LEU A 223 -7.33 4.62 4.37
CA LEU A 223 -6.84 5.06 5.69
C LEU A 223 -7.47 6.37 6.19
N TYR A 224 -8.43 6.94 5.48
CA TYR A 224 -9.17 8.13 5.88
C TYR A 224 -10.60 7.78 6.31
N ASN A 225 -11.06 8.37 7.41
CA ASN A 225 -12.42 8.30 7.89
C ASN A 225 -13.17 9.53 7.38
N ALA A 226 -13.73 9.41 6.18
CA ALA A 226 -14.44 10.51 5.56
C ALA A 226 -15.71 10.88 6.35
N ASP A 227 -15.81 12.15 6.74
CA ASP A 227 -17.04 12.75 7.21
C ASP A 227 -17.89 13.17 6.01
N TYR A 228 -18.85 12.31 5.65
CA TYR A 228 -19.77 12.56 4.54
C TYR A 228 -20.97 13.44 4.90
N SER A 229 -20.98 14.07 6.09
CA SER A 229 -21.93 15.15 6.39
C SER A 229 -21.65 16.42 5.57
N ILE A 230 -20.45 16.50 4.99
CA ILE A 230 -19.97 17.57 4.13
C ILE A 230 -20.67 17.52 2.76
N ARG A 231 -21.02 18.67 2.19
CA ARG A 231 -21.86 18.76 0.98
C ARG A 231 -21.15 18.33 -0.30
N SER A 232 -19.81 18.29 -0.32
CA SER A 232 -19.02 17.90 -1.49
C SER A 232 -18.17 16.64 -1.21
N LYS A 233 -18.80 15.46 -1.38
CA LYS A 233 -18.17 14.17 -1.11
C LYS A 233 -16.99 13.90 -2.05
N GLU A 234 -17.13 14.30 -3.31
CA GLU A 234 -16.14 14.14 -4.37
C GLU A 234 -14.84 14.87 -4.04
N LYS A 235 -14.94 16.11 -3.57
CA LYS A 235 -13.77 16.91 -3.14
C LYS A 235 -13.11 16.31 -1.90
N MET A 236 -13.91 15.84 -0.94
CA MET A 236 -13.37 15.18 0.27
C MET A 236 -12.68 13.86 -0.07
N ASN A 237 -13.23 13.08 -1.00
CA ASN A 237 -12.60 11.86 -1.50
C ASN A 237 -11.24 12.16 -2.08
N TYR A 238 -11.13 13.14 -2.98
CA TYR A 238 -9.86 13.53 -3.57
C TYR A 238 -8.86 14.01 -2.51
N LEU A 239 -9.29 14.93 -1.63
CA LEU A 239 -8.43 15.53 -0.63
C LEU A 239 -7.92 14.53 0.42
N SER A 240 -8.68 13.47 0.69
CA SER A 240 -8.28 12.45 1.65
C SER A 240 -6.94 11.78 1.32
N TYR A 241 -6.57 11.69 0.04
CA TYR A 241 -5.29 11.13 -0.39
C TYR A 241 -4.12 12.05 -0.03
N GLU A 242 -4.24 13.36 -0.30
CA GLU A 242 -3.21 14.33 0.08
C GLU A 242 -3.03 14.42 1.60
N ILE A 243 -4.14 14.33 2.35
CA ILE A 243 -4.11 14.31 3.82
C ILE A 243 -3.30 13.10 4.30
N VAL A 244 -3.59 11.90 3.79
CA VAL A 244 -2.90 10.68 4.21
C VAL A 244 -1.43 10.70 3.79
N GLU A 245 -1.10 11.16 2.59
CA GLU A 245 0.28 11.29 2.11
C GLU A 245 1.07 12.27 2.99
N MET A 246 0.49 13.43 3.32
CA MET A 246 1.11 14.43 4.18
C MET A 246 1.42 13.87 5.57
N PHE A 247 0.44 13.21 6.22
CA PHE A 247 0.66 12.63 7.55
C PHE A 247 1.70 11.51 7.53
N THR A 248 1.69 10.69 6.48
CA THR A 248 2.70 9.66 6.25
C THR A 248 4.09 10.29 6.14
N TRP A 249 4.23 11.35 5.35
CA TRP A 249 5.52 12.04 5.19
C TRP A 249 6.00 12.70 6.48
N ILE A 250 5.13 13.41 7.20
CA ILE A 250 5.49 14.04 8.49
C ILE A 250 6.02 12.98 9.47
N GLY A 251 5.41 11.80 9.51
CA GLY A 251 5.87 10.71 10.36
C GLY A 251 7.24 10.14 9.96
N MET A 252 7.55 10.13 8.66
CA MET A 252 8.71 9.43 8.08
C MET A 252 9.86 10.32 7.62
N GLN A 253 9.69 11.65 7.62
CA GLN A 253 10.61 12.59 6.98
C GLN A 253 12.06 12.45 7.45
N ASP A 254 12.31 12.25 8.74
CA ASP A 254 13.66 12.13 9.30
C ASP A 254 14.33 10.80 8.93
N LEU A 255 13.59 9.67 8.94
CA LEU A 255 14.11 8.37 8.50
C LEU A 255 14.46 8.40 7.02
N ILE A 256 13.53 8.89 6.19
CA ILE A 256 13.73 8.99 4.75
C ILE A 256 14.89 9.94 4.43
N ASN A 257 14.98 11.11 5.07
CA ASN A 257 16.09 12.03 4.83
C ASN A 257 17.42 11.54 5.41
N HIS A 258 17.41 10.68 6.42
CA HIS A 258 18.59 9.97 6.86
C HIS A 258 19.06 9.01 5.76
N PHE A 259 18.19 8.11 5.31
CA PHE A 259 18.46 7.16 4.24
C PHE A 259 18.97 7.86 2.97
N ARG A 260 18.26 8.89 2.50
CA ARG A 260 18.66 9.69 1.33
C ARG A 260 20.08 10.24 1.48
N ARG A 261 20.42 10.89 2.60
CA ARG A 261 21.73 11.55 2.74
C ARG A 261 22.86 10.61 3.08
N LYS A 262 22.60 9.59 3.90
CA LYS A 262 23.64 8.74 4.49
C LYS A 262 23.89 7.47 3.68
N ILE A 263 22.86 6.92 3.05
CA ILE A 263 22.96 5.70 2.26
C ILE A 263 23.03 6.04 0.78
N LEU A 264 22.07 6.83 0.27
CA LEU A 264 21.97 7.09 -1.17
C LEU A 264 22.83 8.28 -1.64
N ASN A 265 23.34 9.10 -0.73
CA ASN A 265 24.00 10.37 -1.05
C ASN A 265 23.14 11.29 -1.95
N LEU A 266 21.84 11.34 -1.68
CA LEU A 266 20.87 12.22 -2.28
C LEU A 266 20.59 13.42 -1.37
N LYS A 267 20.08 14.51 -1.96
CA LYS A 267 19.67 15.71 -1.22
C LYS A 267 18.43 15.42 -0.36
N ARG A 268 18.29 16.17 0.74
CA ARG A 268 17.07 16.12 1.57
C ARG A 268 15.85 16.61 0.80
N LEU A 269 14.67 16.10 1.15
CA LEU A 269 13.37 16.58 0.68
C LEU A 269 12.67 17.39 1.78
N SER A 270 12.08 18.52 1.40
CA SER A 270 11.10 19.23 2.24
C SER A 270 9.75 18.49 2.25
N ILE A 271 8.84 18.91 3.13
CA ILE A 271 7.46 18.39 3.14
C ILE A 271 6.74 18.71 1.83
N SER A 272 6.91 19.94 1.31
CA SER A 272 6.26 20.37 0.06
C SER A 272 6.76 19.60 -1.17
N GLN A 273 8.03 19.19 -1.18
CA GLN A 273 8.62 18.43 -2.30
C GLN A 273 8.21 16.96 -2.28
N ALA A 274 7.98 16.40 -1.09
CA ALA A 274 7.66 14.99 -0.95
C ALA A 274 6.16 14.70 -1.09
N THR A 275 5.31 15.63 -0.65
CA THR A 275 3.85 15.52 -0.85
C THR A 275 3.54 15.68 -2.34
N ASN A 276 2.68 14.82 -2.89
CA ASN A 276 2.33 14.76 -4.32
C ASN A 276 3.49 14.38 -5.27
N MET A 277 4.64 13.91 -4.76
CA MET A 277 5.77 13.52 -5.60
C MET A 277 5.38 12.46 -6.65
N TRP A 278 4.53 11.51 -6.28
CA TRP A 278 4.12 10.42 -7.18
C TRP A 278 3.21 10.90 -8.30
N ALA A 279 2.28 11.80 -7.96
CA ALA A 279 1.39 12.43 -8.92
C ALA A 279 2.20 13.30 -9.90
N LYS A 280 3.15 14.10 -9.39
CA LYS A 280 4.03 14.95 -10.21
C LYS A 280 4.87 14.14 -11.20
N GLU A 281 5.47 13.04 -10.74
CA GLU A 281 6.31 12.18 -11.58
C GLU A 281 5.49 11.21 -12.47
N LYS A 282 4.15 11.26 -12.38
CA LYS A 282 3.21 10.32 -13.00
C LYS A 282 3.70 8.88 -12.84
N VAL A 283 4.08 8.51 -11.60
CA VAL A 283 4.63 7.18 -11.30
C VAL A 283 3.60 6.14 -11.78
N PRO A 284 3.98 5.19 -12.64
CA PRO A 284 3.08 4.14 -13.08
C PRO A 284 2.49 3.36 -11.90
N HIS A 285 1.17 3.19 -11.88
CA HIS A 285 0.45 2.42 -10.87
C HIS A 285 -0.39 1.32 -11.51
N THR A 286 -0.39 0.13 -10.90
CA THR A 286 -1.35 -0.93 -11.25
C THR A 286 -2.04 -1.44 -10.00
N TYR A 287 -3.35 -1.29 -9.98
CA TYR A 287 -4.19 -1.80 -8.93
C TYR A 287 -4.60 -3.26 -9.19
N CYS A 288 -4.43 -4.07 -8.15
CA CYS A 288 -4.50 -5.52 -8.20
C CYS A 288 -5.90 -6.02 -7.76
N TRP A 289 -6.96 -5.45 -8.33
CA TRP A 289 -8.35 -5.83 -8.09
C TRP A 289 -9.12 -5.97 -9.39
N SER A 290 -10.25 -6.69 -9.34
CA SER A 290 -11.12 -6.87 -10.51
C SER A 290 -11.74 -5.55 -10.98
N PRO A 291 -11.58 -5.14 -12.26
CA PRO A 291 -12.27 -3.99 -12.82
C PRO A 291 -13.81 -4.15 -12.85
N ALA A 292 -14.32 -5.39 -12.84
CA ALA A 292 -15.75 -5.65 -12.72
C ALA A 292 -16.32 -5.33 -11.32
N MET A 293 -15.46 -5.26 -10.31
CA MET A 293 -15.83 -4.90 -8.94
C MET A 293 -15.54 -3.42 -8.65
N ILE A 294 -14.35 -2.93 -8.97
CA ILE A 294 -13.96 -1.53 -8.84
C ILE A 294 -13.39 -1.08 -10.19
N PRO A 295 -14.19 -0.44 -11.05
CA PRO A 295 -13.71 0.05 -12.34
C PRO A 295 -12.68 1.17 -12.15
N LYS A 296 -11.81 1.37 -13.15
CA LYS A 296 -10.90 2.52 -13.19
C LYS A 296 -11.73 3.81 -13.10
N PRO A 297 -11.54 4.66 -12.07
CA PRO A 297 -12.12 6.00 -12.01
C PRO A 297 -11.80 6.81 -13.25
N THR A 298 -12.76 7.62 -13.69
CA THR A 298 -12.64 8.42 -14.93
C THR A 298 -11.66 9.59 -14.79
N ASP A 299 -11.32 9.98 -13.55
CA ASP A 299 -10.35 11.02 -13.23
C ASP A 299 -8.92 10.49 -13.03
N TRP A 300 -8.68 9.19 -13.25
CA TRP A 300 -7.33 8.64 -13.29
C TRP A 300 -6.73 8.72 -14.69
N GLY A 301 -5.50 9.25 -14.74
CA GLY A 301 -4.70 9.33 -15.97
C GLY A 301 -4.28 7.96 -16.52
N GLU A 302 -3.62 7.98 -17.68
CA GLU A 302 -3.21 6.78 -18.40
C GLU A 302 -2.09 5.99 -17.70
N HIS A 303 -1.33 6.63 -16.80
CA HIS A 303 -0.29 6.00 -15.98
C HIS A 303 -0.85 5.11 -14.85
N ILE A 304 -2.17 4.98 -14.71
CA ILE A 304 -2.82 4.20 -13.65
C ILE A 304 -3.71 3.12 -14.28
N ASP A 305 -3.46 1.87 -13.95
CA ASP A 305 -4.18 0.71 -14.47
C ASP A 305 -4.92 -0.06 -13.38
N VAL A 306 -5.97 -0.76 -13.78
CA VAL A 306 -6.67 -1.77 -12.97
C VAL A 306 -6.57 -3.10 -13.70
N SER A 307 -5.79 -4.03 -13.15
CA SER A 307 -5.38 -5.23 -13.87
C SER A 307 -6.28 -6.45 -13.62
N GLY A 308 -6.87 -6.55 -12.44
CA GLY A 308 -7.44 -7.79 -11.92
C GLY A 308 -6.66 -8.28 -10.69
N PHE A 309 -7.20 -9.29 -9.99
CA PHE A 309 -6.51 -9.87 -8.83
C PHE A 309 -5.33 -10.75 -9.23
N PHE A 310 -4.25 -10.70 -8.46
CA PHE A 310 -3.12 -11.62 -8.62
C PHE A 310 -3.38 -12.89 -7.83
N MET A 311 -3.80 -13.92 -8.56
CA MET A 311 -4.11 -15.22 -7.98
C MET A 311 -2.89 -16.14 -8.08
N LEU A 312 -2.65 -16.89 -7.01
CA LEU A 312 -1.67 -17.97 -6.98
C LEU A 312 -2.44 -19.27 -6.69
N ASP A 313 -2.34 -20.23 -7.58
CA ASP A 313 -2.97 -21.54 -7.39
C ASP A 313 -2.17 -22.32 -6.34
N LEU A 314 -2.82 -22.58 -5.20
CA LEU A 314 -2.22 -23.24 -4.03
C LEU A 314 -2.83 -24.62 -3.76
N ALA A 315 -3.94 -24.95 -4.42
CA ALA A 315 -4.66 -26.20 -4.23
C ALA A 315 -3.98 -27.44 -4.84
N THR A 316 -3.08 -27.29 -5.82
CA THR A 316 -2.56 -28.41 -6.63
C THR A 316 -1.91 -29.53 -5.82
N ASP A 317 -1.21 -29.21 -4.73
CA ASP A 317 -0.51 -30.19 -3.89
C ASP A 317 -1.15 -30.36 -2.51
N PHE A 318 -2.37 -29.84 -2.32
CA PHE A 318 -3.04 -29.88 -1.03
C PHE A 318 -3.79 -31.19 -0.81
N THR A 319 -3.45 -31.90 0.27
CA THR A 319 -4.19 -33.07 0.75
C THR A 319 -5.01 -32.70 1.98
N PRO A 320 -6.36 -32.69 1.92
CA PRO A 320 -7.21 -32.41 3.08
C PRO A 320 -7.18 -33.56 4.08
N SER A 321 -7.45 -33.26 5.36
CA SER A 321 -7.60 -34.30 6.38
C SER A 321 -8.92 -35.05 6.22
N ASN A 322 -8.96 -36.31 6.69
CA ASN A 322 -10.17 -37.14 6.62
C ASN A 322 -11.33 -36.53 7.41
N GLU A 323 -11.04 -35.89 8.55
CA GLU A 323 -12.02 -35.25 9.41
C GLU A 323 -12.68 -34.07 8.69
N LEU A 324 -11.90 -33.27 7.95
CA LEU A 324 -12.43 -32.17 7.15
C LEU A 324 -13.35 -32.69 6.03
N ILE A 325 -12.94 -33.76 5.34
CA ILE A 325 -13.77 -34.39 4.30
C ILE A 325 -15.08 -34.89 4.89
N GLN A 326 -15.02 -35.63 6.01
CA GLN A 326 -16.21 -36.17 6.68
C GLN A 326 -17.16 -35.04 7.11
N PHE A 327 -16.63 -33.98 7.72
CA PHE A 327 -17.44 -32.81 8.09
C PHE A 327 -18.12 -32.18 6.87
N LEU A 328 -17.38 -31.95 5.79
CA LEU A 328 -17.94 -31.36 4.56
C LEU A 328 -19.06 -32.22 3.97
N GLN A 329 -18.90 -33.55 3.97
CA GLN A 329 -19.87 -34.52 3.43
C GLN A 329 -21.11 -34.75 4.32
N ALA A 330 -21.03 -34.46 5.62
CA ALA A 330 -22.09 -34.78 6.59
C ALA A 330 -23.38 -33.92 6.49
N GLY A 331 -23.54 -33.05 5.48
CA GLY A 331 -24.71 -32.18 5.39
C GLY A 331 -24.60 -31.01 4.40
N SER A 332 -25.33 -29.93 4.66
CA SER A 332 -25.38 -28.71 3.82
C SER A 332 -24.06 -27.93 3.81
N ARG A 333 -23.68 -27.30 2.71
CA ARG A 333 -22.41 -26.54 2.63
C ARG A 333 -22.27 -25.55 3.80
N PRO A 334 -21.13 -25.54 4.53
CA PRO A 334 -20.96 -24.66 5.67
C PRO A 334 -20.69 -23.21 5.25
N ILE A 335 -20.80 -22.29 6.20
CA ILE A 335 -20.27 -20.94 6.11
C ILE A 335 -18.80 -20.96 6.57
N TYR A 336 -17.89 -20.40 5.77
CA TYR A 336 -16.52 -20.17 6.21
C TYR A 336 -16.44 -18.89 7.05
N ILE A 337 -15.73 -18.91 8.17
CA ILE A 337 -15.48 -17.76 9.04
C ILE A 337 -13.98 -17.71 9.37
N GLY A 338 -13.29 -16.67 8.91
CA GLY A 338 -11.85 -16.51 9.16
C GLY A 338 -11.39 -15.06 9.15
N PHE A 339 -10.86 -14.58 10.27
CA PHE A 339 -10.40 -13.20 10.41
C PHE A 339 -8.87 -13.04 10.28
N GLY A 340 -8.18 -14.06 9.76
CA GLY A 340 -6.74 -13.99 9.51
C GLY A 340 -5.92 -13.83 10.80
N SER A 341 -4.83 -13.08 10.73
CA SER A 341 -3.89 -12.87 11.85
C SER A 341 -4.29 -11.73 12.81
N ILE A 342 -5.58 -11.37 12.87
CA ILE A 342 -6.03 -10.26 13.71
C ILE A 342 -5.97 -10.67 15.19
N ILE A 343 -5.05 -10.06 15.93
CA ILE A 343 -4.96 -10.17 17.39
C ILE A 343 -6.03 -9.23 17.96
N GLY A 344 -7.26 -9.72 18.07
CA GLY A 344 -8.32 -8.97 18.74
C GLY A 344 -8.08 -8.89 20.25
N ASP A 345 -8.49 -7.78 20.88
CA ASP A 345 -8.38 -7.59 22.34
C ASP A 345 -9.20 -8.62 23.15
N ASP A 346 -10.19 -9.27 22.53
CA ASP A 346 -11.07 -10.26 23.16
C ASP A 346 -11.53 -11.37 22.17
N PRO A 347 -10.71 -12.41 21.98
CA PRO A 347 -11.03 -13.54 21.09
C PRO A 347 -12.15 -14.44 21.62
N ILE A 348 -12.39 -14.45 22.94
CA ILE A 348 -13.44 -15.26 23.58
C ILE A 348 -14.80 -14.65 23.25
N ARG A 349 -14.98 -13.35 23.45
CA ARG A 349 -16.20 -12.62 23.07
C ARG A 349 -16.51 -12.82 21.59
N LEU A 350 -15.52 -12.70 20.72
CA LEU A 350 -15.72 -12.87 19.28
C LEU A 350 -16.14 -14.30 18.92
N THR A 351 -15.50 -15.31 19.54
CA THR A 351 -15.89 -16.72 19.39
C THR A 351 -17.35 -16.93 19.83
N ASN A 352 -17.75 -16.42 21.00
CA ASN A 352 -19.12 -16.54 21.51
C ASN A 352 -20.13 -15.85 20.59
N THR A 353 -19.81 -14.66 20.09
CA THR A 353 -20.65 -13.93 19.12
C THR A 353 -20.85 -14.73 17.83
N ILE A 354 -19.79 -15.39 17.32
CA ILE A 354 -19.88 -16.25 16.13
C ILE A 354 -20.78 -17.46 16.41
N LEU A 355 -20.54 -18.18 17.51
CA LEU A 355 -21.30 -19.39 17.86
C LEU A 355 -22.79 -19.08 18.06
N GLU A 356 -23.11 -17.97 18.72
CA GLU A 356 -24.50 -17.55 18.89
C GLU A 356 -25.14 -17.15 17.55
N ALA A 357 -24.41 -16.48 16.66
CA ALA A 357 -24.93 -16.16 15.32
C ALA A 357 -25.20 -17.44 14.49
N ILE A 358 -24.31 -18.42 14.55
CA ILE A 358 -24.49 -19.74 13.90
C ILE A 358 -25.74 -20.43 14.44
N LYS A 359 -25.95 -20.40 15.75
CA LYS A 359 -27.15 -20.95 16.41
C LYS A 359 -28.43 -20.23 15.96
N LEU A 360 -28.42 -18.90 15.89
CA LEU A 360 -29.57 -18.09 15.43
C LEU A 360 -29.96 -18.33 13.96
N VAL A 361 -28.98 -18.70 13.12
CA VAL A 361 -29.19 -19.00 11.70
C VAL A 361 -29.43 -20.49 11.47
N ASN A 362 -29.06 -21.35 12.43
CA ASN A 362 -29.09 -22.80 12.35
C ASN A 362 -28.34 -23.33 11.11
N CYS A 363 -27.07 -22.91 10.96
CA CYS A 363 -26.20 -23.32 9.85
C CYS A 363 -25.01 -24.15 10.31
N ARG A 364 -24.31 -24.79 9.37
CA ARG A 364 -22.98 -25.38 9.63
C ARG A 364 -21.90 -24.34 9.37
N ALA A 365 -20.80 -24.39 10.10
CA ALA A 365 -19.70 -23.44 9.92
C ALA A 365 -18.32 -24.09 9.98
N ILE A 366 -17.38 -23.54 9.22
CA ILE A 366 -15.95 -23.80 9.36
C ILE A 366 -15.31 -22.53 9.91
N ILE A 367 -14.68 -22.63 11.07
CA ILE A 367 -13.96 -21.52 11.71
C ILE A 367 -12.47 -21.72 11.50
N SER A 368 -11.81 -20.77 10.85
CA SER A 368 -10.35 -20.71 10.79
C SER A 368 -9.82 -20.00 12.02
N ALA A 369 -9.17 -20.74 12.92
CA ALA A 369 -8.67 -20.21 14.19
C ALA A 369 -7.61 -19.10 13.98
N GLY A 370 -6.82 -19.19 12.90
CA GLY A 370 -5.72 -18.27 12.60
C GLY A 370 -4.76 -18.07 13.77
N TRP A 371 -4.10 -16.90 13.80
CA TRP A 371 -3.31 -16.44 14.95
C TRP A 371 -4.20 -15.89 16.08
N SER A 372 -5.46 -15.55 15.77
CA SER A 372 -6.44 -14.99 16.69
C SER A 372 -6.90 -15.96 17.80
N GLY A 373 -6.65 -17.27 17.64
CA GLY A 373 -7.00 -18.28 18.62
C GLY A 373 -8.51 -18.53 18.78
N ILE A 374 -9.33 -17.99 17.87
CA ILE A 374 -10.79 -18.16 17.87
C ILE A 374 -11.12 -19.65 17.84
N GLY A 375 -12.04 -20.08 18.72
CA GLY A 375 -12.47 -21.47 18.83
C GLY A 375 -11.51 -22.43 19.56
N LYS A 376 -10.30 -22.02 19.96
CA LYS A 376 -9.34 -22.93 20.65
C LYS A 376 -9.65 -23.19 22.13
N ALA A 377 -10.42 -22.31 22.77
CA ALA A 377 -10.68 -22.34 24.22
C ALA A 377 -12.13 -22.71 24.58
N THR A 378 -12.90 -23.27 23.65
CA THR A 378 -14.33 -23.53 23.83
C THR A 378 -14.71 -24.86 23.19
N THR A 379 -15.55 -25.65 23.87
CA THR A 379 -16.15 -26.85 23.27
C THR A 379 -17.03 -26.41 22.10
N LEU A 380 -16.69 -26.86 20.89
CA LEU A 380 -17.43 -26.51 19.68
C LEU A 380 -18.63 -27.46 19.52
N PRO A 381 -19.78 -26.96 19.05
CA PRO A 381 -20.92 -27.81 18.73
C PRO A 381 -20.65 -28.63 17.44
N ASP A 382 -21.33 -29.76 17.28
CA ASP A 382 -21.10 -30.73 16.18
C ASP A 382 -21.24 -30.12 14.76
N ASN A 383 -22.01 -29.03 14.63
CA ASN A 383 -22.19 -28.31 13.37
C ASN A 383 -21.07 -27.29 13.07
N VAL A 384 -20.01 -27.23 13.88
CA VAL A 384 -18.88 -26.31 13.73
C VAL A 384 -17.57 -27.07 13.69
N TYR A 385 -16.79 -26.84 12.63
CA TYR A 385 -15.46 -27.43 12.46
C TYR A 385 -14.36 -26.37 12.58
N LEU A 386 -13.34 -26.65 13.40
CA LEU A 386 -12.17 -25.78 13.52
C LEU A 386 -11.09 -26.21 12.53
N ILE A 387 -10.77 -25.34 11.57
CA ILE A 387 -9.76 -25.62 10.55
C ILE A 387 -8.44 -24.91 10.85
N GLY A 388 -7.34 -25.59 10.52
CA GLY A 388 -6.01 -24.99 10.44
C GLY A 388 -5.78 -24.27 9.10
N ASN A 389 -4.53 -24.23 8.66
CA ASN A 389 -4.18 -23.67 7.36
C ASN A 389 -4.75 -24.56 6.23
N CYS A 390 -5.54 -23.97 5.34
CA CYS A 390 -6.15 -24.64 4.20
C CYS A 390 -6.21 -23.67 3.01
N PRO A 391 -5.80 -24.07 1.80
CA PRO A 391 -5.90 -23.22 0.61
C PRO A 391 -7.34 -22.78 0.36
N HIS A 392 -7.54 -21.47 0.23
CA HIS A 392 -8.88 -20.89 0.03
C HIS A 392 -9.48 -21.26 -1.33
N ASP A 393 -8.65 -21.39 -2.38
CA ASP A 393 -9.04 -21.87 -3.70
C ASP A 393 -9.62 -23.29 -3.67
N TRP A 394 -9.14 -24.15 -2.76
CA TRP A 394 -9.75 -25.47 -2.52
C TRP A 394 -10.97 -25.40 -1.59
N LEU A 395 -10.85 -24.70 -0.45
CA LEU A 395 -11.90 -24.73 0.58
C LEU A 395 -13.16 -24.00 0.12
N PHE A 396 -13.03 -22.84 -0.51
CA PHE A 396 -14.18 -21.98 -0.80
C PHE A 396 -15.08 -22.56 -1.88
N GLU A 397 -14.58 -23.45 -2.74
CA GLU A 397 -15.44 -24.23 -3.62
C GLU A 397 -16.53 -24.96 -2.81
N ARG A 398 -16.19 -25.45 -1.62
CA ARG A 398 -17.01 -26.32 -0.76
C ARG A 398 -17.84 -25.58 0.30
N VAL A 399 -17.78 -24.26 0.34
CA VAL A 399 -18.58 -23.43 1.27
C VAL A 399 -19.65 -22.62 0.53
N ASP A 400 -20.63 -22.12 1.28
CA ASP A 400 -21.76 -21.37 0.76
C ASP A 400 -21.59 -19.85 0.85
N ILE A 401 -20.98 -19.39 1.94
CA ILE A 401 -20.73 -17.98 2.25
C ILE A 401 -19.32 -17.87 2.82
N VAL A 402 -18.62 -16.79 2.50
CA VAL A 402 -17.30 -16.47 3.06
C VAL A 402 -17.45 -15.27 3.98
N CYS A 403 -17.18 -15.46 5.27
CA CYS A 403 -17.14 -14.40 6.27
C CYS A 403 -15.70 -14.16 6.70
N HIS A 404 -15.19 -12.95 6.51
CA HIS A 404 -13.82 -12.64 6.85
C HIS A 404 -13.63 -11.16 7.17
N HIS A 405 -12.39 -10.79 7.45
CA HIS A 405 -12.05 -9.46 7.94
C HIS A 405 -11.97 -8.39 6.85
N GLY A 406 -12.11 -8.71 5.57
CA GLY A 406 -11.94 -7.74 4.47
C GLY A 406 -10.53 -7.64 3.88
N GLY A 407 -9.61 -8.55 4.18
CA GLY A 407 -8.31 -8.56 3.48
C GLY A 407 -8.45 -8.90 1.99
N ALA A 408 -7.80 -8.10 1.13
CA ALA A 408 -7.90 -8.14 -0.34
C ALA A 408 -7.81 -9.56 -0.94
N GLY A 409 -6.81 -10.35 -0.53
CA GLY A 409 -6.63 -11.71 -1.06
C GLY A 409 -7.74 -12.69 -0.68
N THR A 410 -8.35 -12.53 0.50
CA THR A 410 -9.49 -13.39 0.90
C THR A 410 -10.77 -12.93 0.20
N THR A 411 -10.95 -11.61 0.03
CA THR A 411 -12.03 -11.04 -0.79
C THR A 411 -11.98 -11.61 -2.21
N ALA A 412 -10.79 -11.56 -2.84
CA ALA A 412 -10.57 -12.08 -4.18
C ALA A 412 -10.92 -13.57 -4.29
N ALA A 413 -10.42 -14.40 -3.36
CA ALA A 413 -10.67 -15.84 -3.37
C ALA A 413 -12.16 -16.20 -3.25
N GLY A 414 -12.90 -15.49 -2.38
CA GLY A 414 -14.35 -15.70 -2.21
C GLY A 414 -15.15 -15.28 -3.44
N LEU A 415 -14.90 -14.06 -3.94
CA LEU A 415 -15.64 -13.49 -5.07
C LEU A 415 -15.35 -14.22 -6.38
N LYS A 416 -14.10 -14.68 -6.62
CA LYS A 416 -13.75 -15.49 -7.81
C LYS A 416 -14.57 -16.77 -7.91
N LEU A 417 -14.97 -17.34 -6.78
CA LEU A 417 -15.80 -18.54 -6.70
C LEU A 417 -17.30 -18.23 -6.55
N GLY A 418 -17.68 -16.97 -6.71
CA GLY A 418 -19.07 -16.50 -6.67
C GLY A 418 -19.72 -16.67 -5.30
N LYS A 419 -18.92 -16.57 -4.23
CA LYS A 419 -19.42 -16.70 -2.87
C LYS A 419 -19.88 -15.35 -2.34
N PRO A 420 -21.14 -15.23 -1.87
CA PRO A 420 -21.55 -14.09 -1.07
C PRO A 420 -20.56 -13.87 0.08
N THR A 421 -20.16 -12.63 0.28
CA THR A 421 -19.04 -12.30 1.16
C THR A 421 -19.49 -11.36 2.27
N VAL A 422 -19.30 -11.76 3.53
CA VAL A 422 -19.61 -10.98 4.72
C VAL A 422 -18.32 -10.41 5.30
N ILE A 423 -18.22 -9.09 5.40
CA ILE A 423 -17.01 -8.42 5.88
C ILE A 423 -17.20 -7.92 7.31
N VAL A 424 -16.28 -8.34 8.19
CA VAL A 424 -16.18 -7.90 9.58
C VAL A 424 -14.85 -7.14 9.74
N PRO A 425 -14.81 -5.84 9.44
CA PRO A 425 -13.55 -5.08 9.45
C PRO A 425 -13.11 -4.73 10.87
N PHE A 426 -11.79 -4.63 11.05
CA PHE A 426 -11.15 -4.27 12.32
C PHE A 426 -10.30 -2.99 12.21
N PHE A 427 -9.62 -2.77 11.08
CA PHE A 427 -8.75 -1.61 10.83
C PHE A 427 -8.49 -1.41 9.33
N GLY A 428 -7.99 -0.22 8.96
CA GLY A 428 -7.41 0.04 7.65
C GLY A 428 -8.35 -0.17 6.46
N ASP A 429 -7.85 -0.82 5.42
CA ASP A 429 -8.51 -1.02 4.12
C ASP A 429 -9.71 -1.98 4.17
N GLN A 430 -9.85 -2.75 5.24
CA GLN A 430 -10.93 -3.70 5.43
C GLN A 430 -12.33 -3.08 5.33
N PHE A 431 -12.47 -1.84 5.80
CA PHE A 431 -13.73 -1.09 5.69
C PHE A 431 -14.04 -0.76 4.22
N PHE A 432 -13.04 -0.30 3.47
CA PHE A 432 -13.17 -0.03 2.04
C PHE A 432 -13.64 -1.26 1.27
N TRP A 433 -13.02 -2.43 1.52
CA TRP A 433 -13.44 -3.69 0.89
C TRP A 433 -14.87 -4.08 1.21
N GLY A 434 -15.28 -3.94 2.47
CA GLY A 434 -16.66 -4.17 2.89
C GLY A 434 -17.65 -3.26 2.16
N ASP A 435 -17.34 -1.97 2.05
CA ASP A 435 -18.17 -1.00 1.34
C ASP A 435 -18.27 -1.32 -0.16
N MET A 436 -17.16 -1.70 -0.81
CA MET A 436 -17.16 -2.05 -2.23
C MET A 436 -18.00 -3.30 -2.51
N ILE A 437 -17.86 -4.35 -1.69
CA ILE A 437 -18.66 -5.58 -1.80
C ILE A 437 -20.15 -5.30 -1.58
N HIS A 438 -20.48 -4.44 -0.63
CA HIS A 438 -21.86 -4.05 -0.36
C HIS A 438 -22.46 -3.29 -1.55
N ARG A 439 -21.73 -2.32 -2.12
CA ARG A 439 -22.19 -1.50 -3.26
C ARG A 439 -22.55 -2.33 -4.49
N ILE A 440 -21.81 -3.41 -4.75
CA ILE A 440 -22.10 -4.32 -5.88
C ILE A 440 -23.16 -5.38 -5.54
N GLY A 441 -23.67 -5.38 -4.30
CA GLY A 441 -24.69 -6.32 -3.83
C GLY A 441 -24.20 -7.75 -3.60
N ALA A 442 -22.89 -8.01 -3.59
CA ALA A 442 -22.31 -9.33 -3.35
C ALA A 442 -22.18 -9.67 -1.84
N GLY A 443 -22.56 -8.74 -0.97
CA GLY A 443 -22.55 -8.91 0.48
C GLY A 443 -23.37 -7.85 1.22
N PRO A 444 -23.62 -8.05 2.53
CA PRO A 444 -24.23 -7.05 3.38
C PRO A 444 -23.28 -5.87 3.64
N SER A 445 -23.81 -4.78 4.22
CA SER A 445 -22.99 -3.69 4.75
C SER A 445 -21.96 -4.22 5.75
N PRO A 446 -20.72 -3.69 5.77
CA PRO A 446 -19.68 -4.17 6.68
C PRO A 446 -20.09 -4.04 8.16
N LEU A 447 -19.64 -5.00 8.97
CA LEU A 447 -19.99 -5.11 10.38
C LEU A 447 -18.75 -4.92 11.28
N PRO A 448 -18.51 -3.73 11.85
CA PRO A 448 -17.28 -3.46 12.61
C PRO A 448 -17.04 -4.49 13.73
N GLY A 449 -15.90 -5.18 13.68
CA GLY A 449 -15.57 -6.28 14.59
C GLY A 449 -15.49 -5.87 16.06
N LYS A 450 -15.18 -4.59 16.35
CA LYS A 450 -15.14 -4.07 17.72
C LYS A 450 -16.51 -4.01 18.39
N THR A 451 -17.58 -3.76 17.63
CA THR A 451 -18.95 -3.57 18.14
C THR A 451 -19.92 -4.67 17.68
N LEU A 452 -19.40 -5.72 17.04
CA LEU A 452 -20.17 -6.82 16.46
C LEU A 452 -21.06 -7.53 17.48
N LYS A 453 -22.35 -7.66 17.16
CA LYS A 453 -23.32 -8.45 17.93
C LYS A 453 -23.79 -9.67 17.14
N ALA A 454 -24.14 -10.75 17.85
CA ALA A 454 -24.55 -12.02 17.25
C ALA A 454 -25.78 -11.86 16.33
N ALA A 455 -26.77 -11.07 16.74
CA ALA A 455 -27.96 -10.80 15.92
C ALA A 455 -27.61 -10.10 14.58
N GLN A 456 -26.70 -9.13 14.60
CA GLN A 456 -26.26 -8.44 13.39
C GLN A 456 -25.52 -9.38 12.44
N LEU A 457 -24.67 -10.26 12.99
CA LEU A 457 -23.96 -11.26 12.19
C LEU A 457 -24.93 -12.30 11.60
N ALA A 458 -25.92 -12.73 12.38
CA ALA A 458 -26.98 -13.63 11.90
C ALA A 458 -27.78 -13.01 10.75
N ASP A 459 -28.15 -11.73 10.86
CA ASP A 459 -28.85 -11.00 9.81
C ASP A 459 -27.99 -10.83 8.55
N ALA A 460 -26.69 -10.59 8.70
CA ALA A 460 -25.75 -10.57 7.58
C ALA A 460 -25.65 -11.94 6.88
N PHE A 461 -25.65 -13.05 7.61
CA PHE A 461 -25.71 -14.38 6.99
C PHE A 461 -27.02 -14.61 6.24
N ARG A 462 -28.16 -14.24 6.83
CA ARG A 462 -29.46 -14.31 6.13
C ARG A 462 -29.48 -13.44 4.87
N PHE A 463 -28.88 -12.25 4.92
CA PHE A 463 -28.72 -11.38 3.76
C PHE A 463 -27.87 -12.05 2.66
N ALA A 464 -26.74 -12.66 3.05
CA ALA A 464 -25.86 -13.37 2.13
C ALA A 464 -26.51 -14.62 1.51
N MET A 465 -27.50 -15.22 2.18
CA MET A 465 -28.26 -16.36 1.65
C MET A 465 -29.30 -15.97 0.59
N LYS A 466 -29.68 -14.69 0.48
CA LYS A 466 -30.68 -14.21 -0.49
C LYS A 466 -30.27 -14.53 -1.93
N SER A 467 -31.27 -14.82 -2.76
CA SER A 467 -31.04 -15.22 -4.16
C SER A 467 -30.36 -14.13 -4.99
N GLU A 468 -30.69 -12.87 -4.70
CA GLU A 468 -30.17 -11.68 -5.37
C GLU A 468 -28.69 -11.46 -5.02
N THR A 469 -28.32 -11.63 -3.75
CA THR A 469 -26.93 -11.54 -3.27
C THR A 469 -26.07 -12.63 -3.88
N ARG A 470 -26.59 -13.87 -3.92
CA ARG A 470 -25.93 -15.00 -4.60
C ARG A 470 -25.77 -14.75 -6.10
N ALA A 471 -26.81 -14.25 -6.76
CA ALA A 471 -26.74 -13.92 -8.18
C ALA A 471 -25.73 -12.80 -8.47
N ALA A 472 -25.63 -11.78 -7.60
CA ALA A 472 -24.63 -10.71 -7.73
C ALA A 472 -23.20 -11.26 -7.61
N ALA A 473 -22.92 -12.09 -6.60
CA ALA A 473 -21.63 -12.73 -6.44
C ALA A 473 -21.28 -13.62 -7.65
N GLN A 474 -22.24 -14.37 -8.19
CA GLN A 474 -22.03 -15.22 -9.37
C GLN A 474 -21.79 -14.41 -10.65
N ARG A 475 -22.48 -13.27 -10.85
CA ARG A 475 -22.20 -12.37 -11.98
C ARG A 475 -20.78 -11.80 -11.91
N LEU A 476 -20.34 -11.38 -10.73
CA LEU A 476 -18.97 -10.91 -10.56
C LEU A 476 -17.95 -12.02 -10.82
N ALA A 477 -18.18 -13.22 -10.31
CA ALA A 477 -17.32 -14.37 -10.57
C ALA A 477 -17.20 -14.70 -12.07
N ALA A 478 -18.31 -14.61 -12.80
CA ALA A 478 -18.32 -14.82 -14.25
C ALA A 478 -17.47 -13.76 -14.97
N ALA A 479 -17.54 -12.49 -14.57
CA ALA A 479 -16.68 -11.44 -15.11
C ALA A 479 -15.21 -11.67 -14.76
N MET A 480 -14.92 -12.00 -13.49
CA MET A 480 -13.56 -12.30 -13.00
C MET A 480 -12.93 -13.53 -13.66
N LYS A 481 -13.72 -14.44 -14.24
CA LYS A 481 -13.23 -15.62 -14.95
C LYS A 481 -12.53 -15.27 -16.26
N GLU A 482 -12.94 -14.18 -16.90
CA GLU A 482 -12.36 -13.67 -18.15
C GLU A 482 -11.13 -12.78 -17.87
N GLU A 483 -10.85 -12.47 -16.60
CA GLU A 483 -9.72 -11.65 -16.19
C GLU A 483 -8.45 -12.49 -15.98
N ASN A 484 -7.31 -12.00 -16.48
CA ASN A 484 -5.99 -12.49 -16.10
C ASN A 484 -5.19 -11.34 -15.48
N GLY A 485 -5.42 -11.10 -14.18
CA GLY A 485 -4.83 -9.96 -13.47
C GLY A 485 -3.31 -9.92 -13.51
N VAL A 486 -2.67 -11.08 -13.40
CA VAL A 486 -1.21 -11.16 -13.44
C VAL A 486 -0.66 -10.80 -14.83
N ALA A 487 -1.21 -11.38 -15.89
CA ALA A 487 -0.76 -11.07 -17.25
C ALA A 487 -1.04 -9.60 -17.62
N ALA A 488 -2.22 -9.08 -17.24
CA ALA A 488 -2.57 -7.68 -17.45
C ALA A 488 -1.63 -6.73 -16.70
N ALA A 489 -1.18 -7.08 -15.49
CA ALA A 489 -0.20 -6.28 -14.77
C ALA A 489 1.20 -6.32 -15.37
N VAL A 490 1.63 -7.46 -15.92
CA VAL A 490 2.89 -7.54 -16.69
C VAL A 490 2.81 -6.66 -17.94
N GLN A 491 1.69 -6.70 -18.66
CA GLN A 491 1.46 -5.83 -19.82
C GLN A 491 1.46 -4.35 -19.44
N ALA A 492 0.77 -3.97 -18.36
CA ALA A 492 0.79 -2.61 -17.84
C ALA A 492 2.22 -2.18 -17.47
N PHE A 493 2.96 -3.03 -16.76
CA PHE A 493 4.36 -2.76 -16.44
C PHE A 493 5.21 -2.52 -17.69
N HIS A 494 5.11 -3.38 -18.71
CA HIS A 494 5.85 -3.21 -19.96
C HIS A 494 5.46 -1.95 -20.72
N ALA A 495 4.16 -1.62 -20.77
CA ALA A 495 3.65 -0.43 -21.46
C ALA A 495 4.16 0.88 -20.84
N HIS A 496 4.49 0.87 -19.55
CA HIS A 496 5.01 2.04 -18.83
C HIS A 496 6.54 2.10 -18.76
N LEU A 497 7.27 1.19 -19.40
CA LEU A 497 8.73 1.26 -19.49
C LEU A 497 9.15 2.39 -20.46
N PRO A 498 10.18 3.19 -20.12
CA PRO A 498 10.76 4.18 -21.03
C PRO A 498 11.67 3.49 -22.07
N LEU A 499 11.07 2.69 -22.96
CA LEU A 499 11.77 1.78 -23.87
C LEU A 499 12.75 2.50 -24.81
N ASP A 500 12.42 3.71 -25.25
CA ASP A 500 13.29 4.58 -26.05
C ASP A 500 14.64 4.84 -25.38
N ARG A 501 14.67 4.87 -24.04
CA ARG A 501 15.89 5.03 -23.23
C ARG A 501 16.46 3.72 -22.75
N MET A 502 15.67 2.65 -22.66
CA MET A 502 16.13 1.36 -22.15
C MET A 502 16.80 0.49 -23.21
N ILE A 503 16.38 0.55 -24.47
CA ILE A 503 16.92 -0.34 -25.51
C ILE A 503 18.36 0.05 -25.86
N SER A 504 19.27 -0.94 -25.86
CA SER A 504 20.62 -0.75 -26.37
C SER A 504 20.65 -0.73 -27.90
N ASP A 505 21.40 0.21 -28.47
CA ASP A 505 21.46 0.42 -29.92
C ASP A 505 22.25 -0.69 -30.66
N LEU A 506 23.14 -1.41 -29.97
CA LEU A 506 23.98 -2.46 -30.55
C LEU A 506 23.53 -3.89 -30.21
N GLU A 507 22.83 -4.08 -29.09
CA GLU A 507 22.25 -5.37 -28.70
C GLU A 507 20.91 -5.13 -27.97
N PRO A 508 19.80 -5.01 -28.74
CA PRO A 508 18.50 -4.61 -28.21
C PRO A 508 17.90 -5.53 -27.14
N THR A 509 18.43 -6.76 -27.01
CA THR A 509 17.95 -7.72 -25.99
C THR A 509 18.41 -7.39 -24.58
N PHE A 510 19.41 -6.51 -24.41
CA PHE A 510 19.88 -6.03 -23.12
C PHE A 510 19.58 -4.53 -22.92
N PRO A 511 19.36 -4.09 -21.67
CA PRO A 511 19.13 -2.69 -21.40
C PRO A 511 20.42 -1.87 -21.54
N ALA A 512 20.28 -0.62 -21.96
CA ALA A 512 21.36 0.34 -22.03
C ALA A 512 21.77 0.81 -20.62
N CYS A 513 23.05 0.69 -20.31
CA CYS A 513 23.63 1.14 -19.04
C CYS A 513 24.63 2.29 -19.24
N PHE A 514 25.19 2.42 -20.45
CA PHE A 514 26.18 3.42 -20.78
C PHE A 514 25.81 4.19 -22.04
N TYR A 515 26.34 5.41 -22.13
CA TYR A 515 26.24 6.26 -23.31
C TYR A 515 27.66 6.58 -23.79
N LEU A 516 27.88 6.45 -25.10
CA LEU A 516 29.11 6.75 -25.81
C LEU A 516 28.94 8.07 -26.59
N PRO A 517 29.36 9.22 -26.05
CA PRO A 517 29.07 10.52 -26.66
C PRO A 517 29.69 10.71 -28.05
N LYS A 518 30.84 10.08 -28.30
CA LYS A 518 31.56 10.17 -29.57
C LYS A 518 30.75 9.59 -30.74
N TYR A 519 29.95 8.55 -30.45
CA TYR A 519 29.19 7.82 -31.46
C TYR A 519 27.68 8.04 -31.35
N ASP A 520 27.25 8.78 -30.31
CA ASP A 520 25.85 8.96 -29.96
C ASP A 520 25.10 7.63 -29.78
N LEU A 521 25.71 6.69 -29.05
CA LEU A 521 25.17 5.33 -28.83
C LEU A 521 24.89 5.05 -27.35
N LYS A 522 23.74 4.46 -27.07
CA LYS A 522 23.34 3.84 -25.80
C LYS A 522 23.68 2.34 -25.87
N ILE A 523 24.57 1.90 -25.01
CA ILE A 523 25.07 0.52 -25.03
C ILE A 523 24.82 -0.21 -23.72
N SER A 524 24.60 -1.51 -23.82
CA SER A 524 24.45 -2.40 -22.68
C SER A 524 25.80 -2.75 -22.03
N LEU A 525 25.77 -3.26 -20.80
CA LEU A 525 26.98 -3.70 -20.10
C LEU A 525 27.76 -4.79 -20.86
N PRO A 526 27.14 -5.85 -21.43
CA PRO A 526 27.87 -6.84 -22.21
C PRO A 526 28.58 -6.23 -23.43
N VAL A 527 27.92 -5.30 -24.13
CA VAL A 527 28.52 -4.59 -25.27
C VAL A 527 29.72 -3.76 -24.82
N ALA A 528 29.59 -3.00 -23.73
CA ALA A 528 30.69 -2.22 -23.17
C ALA A 528 31.90 -3.11 -22.81
N GLN A 529 31.65 -4.28 -22.20
CA GLN A 529 32.70 -5.25 -21.86
C GLN A 529 33.46 -5.75 -23.10
N VAL A 530 32.75 -6.07 -24.19
CA VAL A 530 33.36 -6.52 -25.45
C VAL A 530 34.18 -5.39 -26.09
N LEU A 531 33.67 -4.15 -26.12
CA LEU A 531 34.37 -3.01 -26.70
C LEU A 531 35.65 -2.65 -25.91
N LEU A 532 35.60 -2.71 -24.57
CA LEU A 532 36.77 -2.51 -23.71
C LEU A 532 37.80 -3.64 -23.88
N ALA A 533 37.35 -4.90 -23.88
CA ALA A 533 38.23 -6.07 -24.03
C ALA A 533 38.95 -6.10 -25.38
N SER A 534 38.26 -5.65 -26.45
CA SER A 534 38.84 -5.49 -27.79
C SER A 534 39.69 -4.22 -27.95
N ARG A 535 39.74 -3.34 -26.94
CA ARG A 535 40.40 -2.03 -26.98
C ARG A 535 39.86 -1.10 -28.08
N SER A 536 38.58 -1.25 -28.40
CA SER A 536 37.88 -0.39 -29.37
C SER A 536 37.46 0.96 -28.76
N ILE A 537 37.35 1.01 -27.43
CA ILE A 537 37.10 2.20 -26.62
C ILE A 537 37.94 2.13 -25.34
N ASP A 538 38.16 3.28 -24.71
CA ASP A 538 38.68 3.39 -23.34
C ASP A 538 37.54 3.57 -22.31
N GLU A 539 37.77 3.19 -21.05
CA GLU A 539 36.76 3.32 -19.97
C GLU A 539 36.34 4.79 -19.74
N SER A 540 37.25 5.74 -19.97
CA SER A 540 36.99 7.18 -19.86
C SER A 540 36.00 7.72 -20.92
N GLU A 541 35.74 6.96 -21.99
CA GLU A 541 34.77 7.30 -23.02
C GLU A 541 33.34 6.92 -22.62
N LEU A 542 33.16 6.03 -21.63
CA LEU A 542 31.85 5.60 -21.14
C LEU A 542 31.28 6.62 -20.16
N LYS A 543 30.04 7.06 -20.42
CA LYS A 543 29.23 7.78 -19.44
C LYS A 543 28.11 6.88 -18.95
N VAL A 544 27.72 7.03 -17.68
CA VAL A 544 26.51 6.38 -17.16
C VAL A 544 25.30 6.91 -17.94
N HIS A 545 24.49 5.99 -18.46
CA HIS A 545 23.23 6.33 -19.11
C HIS A 545 22.11 6.34 -18.08
N HIS A 546 21.36 7.44 -18.03
CA HIS A 546 20.21 7.57 -17.14
C HIS A 546 18.96 7.14 -17.89
N VAL A 547 18.30 6.07 -17.47
CA VAL A 547 17.07 5.57 -18.10
C VAL A 547 15.88 6.44 -17.74
N LYS A 548 15.70 6.74 -16.44
CA LYS A 548 14.67 7.65 -15.93
C LYS A 548 15.34 8.74 -15.11
N VAL A 549 15.05 9.99 -15.48
CA VAL A 549 15.42 11.15 -14.66
C VAL A 549 14.20 11.49 -13.81
N TRP A 550 14.41 11.55 -12.50
CA TRP A 550 13.39 11.86 -11.51
C TRP A 550 13.51 13.33 -11.12
N ASP A 551 12.50 14.16 -11.38
CA ASP A 551 12.53 15.60 -11.07
C ASP A 551 11.75 15.97 -9.81
N ILE A 552 12.16 15.33 -8.73
CA ILE A 552 11.62 15.51 -7.37
C ILE A 552 12.02 16.89 -6.79
N ARG A 553 12.70 17.75 -7.56
CA ARG A 553 13.47 18.89 -7.04
C ARG A 553 12.85 20.26 -7.23
N ASP A 554 11.84 20.42 -8.09
CA ASP A 554 11.43 21.75 -8.54
C ASP A 554 11.06 22.71 -7.37
N GLU A 555 11.65 23.90 -7.39
CA GLU A 555 11.55 24.95 -6.37
C GLU A 555 10.34 25.88 -6.59
N GLN A 556 9.59 25.71 -7.69
CA GLN A 556 8.50 26.63 -8.07
C GLN A 556 7.08 26.20 -7.65
N GLY A 557 6.87 24.99 -7.14
CA GLY A 557 5.53 24.54 -6.74
C GLY A 557 5.20 24.88 -5.29
N GLY A 558 4.35 25.89 -5.08
CA GLY A 558 3.59 25.97 -3.84
C GLY A 558 2.71 24.73 -3.74
N ALA A 559 3.08 23.76 -2.90
CA ALA A 559 2.29 22.54 -2.73
C ALA A 559 0.91 22.88 -2.15
N PRO A 560 -0.17 22.13 -2.44
CA PRO A 560 -1.47 22.22 -1.74
C PRO A 560 -1.35 22.04 -0.24
N SER A 561 -0.26 21.38 0.18
CA SER A 561 0.19 21.39 1.56
C SER A 561 0.34 22.79 2.14
N TYR A 562 0.62 23.86 1.37
CA TYR A 562 0.66 25.24 1.90
C TYR A 562 -0.73 25.73 2.32
N GLY A 563 -1.79 25.36 1.59
CA GLY A 563 -3.19 25.61 1.95
C GLY A 563 -3.62 24.78 3.17
N LEU A 564 -3.27 23.49 3.19
CA LEU A 564 -3.49 22.59 4.34
C LEU A 564 -2.60 22.90 5.55
N ILE A 565 -1.38 23.43 5.39
CA ILE A 565 -0.49 23.89 6.46
C ILE A 565 -0.96 25.26 6.97
N ARG A 566 -1.56 26.10 6.10
CA ARG A 566 -2.13 27.40 6.47
C ARG A 566 -3.49 27.27 7.14
N SER A 567 -4.38 26.40 6.65
CA SER A 567 -5.73 26.14 7.20
C SER A 567 -5.68 25.08 8.31
N GLY A 568 -4.80 24.09 8.20
CA GLY A 568 -4.49 23.09 9.22
C GLY A 568 -3.43 23.55 10.22
N LYS A 569 -3.07 24.84 10.28
CA LYS A 569 -2.26 25.42 11.36
C LYS A 569 -2.83 25.08 12.73
N GLU A 570 -4.16 25.00 12.84
CA GLU A 570 -4.88 24.60 14.05
C GLU A 570 -5.02 23.08 14.19
N ALA A 571 -5.16 22.33 13.09
CA ALA A 571 -5.22 20.87 13.10
C ALA A 571 -3.87 20.21 13.44
N LEU A 572 -2.78 20.64 12.80
CA LEU A 572 -1.40 20.23 13.08
C LEU A 572 -0.96 20.70 14.46
N SER A 573 -1.28 21.94 14.87
CA SER A 573 -0.98 22.36 16.24
C SER A 573 -1.80 21.59 17.28
N SER A 574 -3.09 21.31 17.03
CA SER A 574 -3.92 20.50 17.94
C SER A 574 -3.47 19.04 18.01
N LEU A 575 -3.06 18.43 16.90
CA LEU A 575 -2.49 17.07 16.87
C LEU A 575 -1.12 17.02 17.57
N CYS A 576 -0.26 18.01 17.34
CA CYS A 576 0.99 18.15 18.08
C CYS A 576 0.73 18.43 19.57
N ILE A 577 -0.28 19.22 19.93
CA ILE A 577 -0.66 19.51 21.32
C ILE A 577 -1.25 18.27 21.99
N GLU A 578 -2.12 17.50 21.35
CA GLU A 578 -2.67 16.23 21.89
C GLU A 578 -1.57 15.18 22.06
N ALA A 579 -0.64 15.07 21.11
CA ALA A 579 0.55 14.24 21.25
C ALA A 579 1.45 14.73 22.41
N THR A 580 1.61 16.04 22.56
CA THR A 580 2.42 16.66 23.63
C THR A 580 1.75 16.52 25.00
N ASP A 581 0.44 16.67 25.12
CA ASP A 581 -0.32 16.52 26.36
C ASP A 581 -0.48 15.06 26.76
N GLY A 582 -0.55 14.15 25.78
CA GLY A 582 -0.38 12.71 25.99
C GLY A 582 0.98 12.37 26.59
N ILE A 583 2.05 12.95 26.05
CA ILE A 583 3.42 12.83 26.59
C ILE A 583 3.51 13.44 28.00
N LYS A 584 2.93 14.62 28.25
CA LYS A 584 2.90 15.24 29.60
C LYS A 584 2.11 14.44 30.63
N LYS A 585 1.06 13.72 30.22
CA LYS A 585 0.34 12.80 31.11
C LYS A 585 1.16 11.53 31.40
N ALA A 586 1.90 11.03 30.42
CA ALA A 586 2.85 9.92 30.58
C ALA A 586 4.10 10.29 31.40
N GLN A 587 4.49 11.58 31.45
CA GLN A 587 5.62 12.11 32.24
C GLN A 587 5.50 11.89 33.76
N SER A 588 4.33 11.53 34.28
CA SER A 588 4.18 11.20 35.71
C SER A 588 4.95 9.93 36.15
N GLY A 589 5.56 9.19 35.20
CA GLY A 589 6.27 7.93 35.47
C GLY A 589 7.75 7.83 35.06
N TYR A 590 8.41 8.89 34.58
CA TYR A 590 9.81 8.82 34.08
C TYR A 590 10.85 9.63 34.88
N SER A 591 12.13 9.27 34.75
CA SER A 591 13.25 10.01 35.37
C SER A 591 13.50 11.37 34.69
N LYS A 592 14.02 12.34 35.45
CA LYS A 592 14.17 13.75 35.03
C LYS A 592 15.11 13.95 33.83
N GLU A 593 16.11 13.10 33.65
CA GLU A 593 17.15 13.25 32.63
C GLU A 593 16.66 12.88 31.22
N THR A 594 15.93 11.78 31.07
CA THR A 594 15.31 11.38 29.78
C THR A 594 14.21 12.35 29.35
N SER A 595 13.51 12.95 30.31
CA SER A 595 12.47 13.96 30.08
C SER A 595 13.03 15.25 29.47
N ALA A 596 14.23 15.68 29.88
CA ALA A 596 14.86 16.90 29.40
C ALA A 596 15.34 16.78 27.95
N GLU A 597 15.84 15.61 27.54
CA GLU A 597 16.36 15.37 26.20
C GLU A 597 15.22 15.31 25.14
N ILE A 598 14.08 14.73 25.51
CA ILE A 598 12.86 14.68 24.68
C ILE A 598 12.24 16.08 24.54
N LEU A 599 12.13 16.83 25.64
CA LEU A 599 11.65 18.22 25.63
C LEU A 599 12.52 19.13 24.75
N SER A 600 13.85 18.98 24.81
CA SER A 600 14.79 19.75 23.98
C SER A 600 14.58 19.52 22.47
N LYS A 601 14.39 18.27 22.05
CA LYS A 601 14.12 17.93 20.64
C LYS A 601 12.74 18.40 20.16
N PHE A 602 11.72 18.35 21.03
CA PHE A 602 10.38 18.85 20.72
C PHE A 602 10.29 20.39 20.71
N GLU A 603 11.00 21.08 21.60
CA GLU A 603 11.13 22.55 21.59
C GLU A 603 11.86 23.04 20.34
N GLN A 604 12.82 22.26 19.82
CA GLN A 604 13.43 22.53 18.51
C GLN A 604 12.42 22.42 17.37
N ILE A 605 11.55 21.39 17.37
CA ILE A 605 10.49 21.23 16.36
C ILE A 605 9.46 22.37 16.44
N THR A 606 9.01 22.74 17.64
CA THR A 606 8.06 23.85 17.82
C THR A 606 8.66 25.22 17.49
N ARG A 607 9.97 25.44 17.71
CA ARG A 607 10.65 26.68 17.29
C ARG A 607 10.71 26.84 15.76
N VAL A 608 10.83 25.76 15.00
CA VAL A 608 10.83 25.78 13.53
C VAL A 608 9.46 26.17 12.96
N ILE A 609 8.38 25.89 13.71
CA ILE A 609 6.99 26.12 13.29
C ILE A 609 6.48 27.52 13.74
N LYS A 610 7.29 28.30 14.48
CA LYS A 610 6.88 29.64 14.97
C LYS A 610 6.67 30.62 13.80
N PRO A 611 5.59 31.44 13.83
CA PRO A 611 5.24 32.36 12.75
C PRO A 611 6.36 33.32 12.34
N GLU A 612 7.17 33.77 13.30
CA GLU A 612 8.30 34.68 13.06
C GLU A 612 9.49 34.06 12.31
N ASN A 613 9.59 32.72 12.21
CA ASN A 613 10.75 32.02 11.65
C ASN A 613 10.54 31.53 10.20
N ILE A 614 9.39 31.85 9.59
CA ILE A 614 9.06 31.49 8.21
C ILE A 614 9.38 32.69 7.30
N PRO A 615 10.15 32.53 6.21
CA PRO A 615 10.55 33.64 5.35
C PRO A 615 9.33 34.38 4.79
N LYS A 616 9.30 35.70 4.97
CA LYS A 616 8.29 36.57 4.36
C LYS A 616 8.52 36.59 2.84
N ARG A 617 7.42 36.51 2.10
CA ARG A 617 7.31 36.57 0.63
C ARG A 617 8.32 37.56 0.03
N ILE A 618 9.16 37.09 -0.89
CA ILE A 618 9.86 37.97 -1.84
C ILE A 618 8.77 38.40 -2.84
N GLU A 619 8.42 39.68 -2.84
CA GLU A 619 7.50 40.21 -3.84
C GLU A 619 8.10 40.06 -5.25
N PRO A 620 7.28 39.75 -6.26
CA PRO A 620 7.76 39.66 -7.63
C PRO A 620 8.31 41.04 -8.03
N ARG A 621 9.60 41.10 -8.37
CA ARG A 621 10.19 42.28 -9.00
C ARG A 621 9.44 42.53 -10.30
N ASN A 622 8.64 43.60 -10.32
CA ASN A 622 8.08 44.17 -11.54
C ASN A 622 9.21 44.41 -12.54
N ARG A 623 9.29 43.59 -13.60
CA ARG A 623 10.01 43.95 -14.82
C ARG A 623 9.18 45.02 -15.54
N LYS A 624 9.58 46.27 -15.40
CA LYS A 624 9.31 47.34 -16.37
C LYS A 624 10.65 47.91 -16.80
N GLY A 625 10.89 47.92 -18.12
CA GLY A 625 12.07 48.50 -18.76
C GLY A 625 13.11 47.46 -19.10
#